data_AF-A0A150QP39-F1
#
_entry.id   AF-A0A150QP39-F1
#
_cell.length_a   1.000
_cell.length_b   1.000
_cell.length_c   1.000
_cell.angle_alpha   90.00
_cell.angle_beta   90.00
_cell.angle_gamma   90.00
#
_symmetry.space_group_name_H-M   'P 1'
#
loop_
_entity.id
_entity.type
_entity.pdbx_description
1 polymer ?
#
loop_
_entity_poly.entity_id
_entity_poly.type
_entity_poly.pdbx_seq_one_letter_code
_entity_poly.pdbx_strand_id
1 'polypeptide(L)'
;MMPAVESQGGGASRTAQIAAGDGDGRAPQTVAAEGKGEGRAAQRNGARRARVSLCLPGGGLTGALYQIGALAALEDGVEGIDNQSFSLYIGHGSGAAVASALAGGIPTDRLYRALLDPGDNFFPLERGHLLQIDVGEWRRALSTSMVALRHAIVRLTTRGDATPNAPAQQYLFEQLDRFNDSLPAGLFRLDRYERFLAEFFLRRGIPNSFRAMPRTLRIPTHDLDSGDRVVFGAEGLDDVPVSLACAASLALPLFFSPVRIDHRHYLDGGLGHVAHLDLAQDAGADLTIVVSPLVPVSTAHRPVPTGHGVRESVRDKGMLWIFNQAMRIGAHTRLHQAVGQTLAEGRMQVLVLEPAPNDAMLFLHNPANLRARRAILEYAYRTTRERIALWMEKNRAVVEAMGWHEARTSNPSAG
;
A
#
# COMPACT_ATOMS: atom_id res chain seq x y z
N MET A 1 1.08 -36.59 23.90
CA MET A 1 -0.16 -37.19 24.37
C MET A 1 -1.28 -36.23 24.02
N MET A 2 -1.90 -36.45 22.86
CA MET A 2 -3.04 -35.69 22.32
C MET A 2 -4.23 -36.64 22.25
N PRO A 3 -5.47 -36.17 22.41
CA PRO A 3 -6.62 -36.91 21.93
C PRO A 3 -7.12 -36.34 20.59
N ALA A 4 -7.45 -37.26 19.70
CA ALA A 4 -8.23 -37.06 18.49
C ALA A 4 -9.67 -37.54 18.75
N VAL A 5 -10.67 -36.84 18.20
CA VAL A 5 -12.07 -37.29 17.99
C VAL A 5 -12.58 -36.48 16.79
N GLU A 6 -12.58 -37.05 15.59
CA GLU A 6 -13.71 -37.67 14.87
C GLU A 6 -14.77 -36.71 14.29
N SER A 7 -15.09 -36.96 13.02
CA SER A 7 -15.99 -36.22 12.14
C SER A 7 -17.31 -36.96 11.93
N GLN A 8 -18.43 -36.24 11.97
CA GLN A 8 -19.71 -36.44 11.24
C GLN A 8 -20.42 -35.07 11.28
N GLY A 9 -21.15 -34.51 10.32
CA GLY A 9 -21.76 -34.97 9.08
C GLY A 9 -23.06 -34.16 8.88
N GLY A 10 -23.18 -33.41 7.77
CA GLY A 10 -24.46 -33.08 7.09
C GLY A 10 -25.46 -32.07 7.68
N GLY A 11 -25.86 -31.08 6.85
CA GLY A 11 -27.28 -30.80 6.63
C GLY A 11 -27.89 -29.46 7.10
N ALA A 12 -28.16 -28.60 6.11
CA ALA A 12 -29.37 -27.76 5.93
C ALA A 12 -29.78 -26.68 6.96
N SER A 13 -29.61 -25.42 6.53
CA SER A 13 -30.62 -24.34 6.44
C SER A 13 -32.00 -24.54 7.12
N ARG A 14 -32.35 -23.68 8.10
CA ARG A 14 -33.46 -22.68 8.08
C ARG A 14 -34.05 -22.39 9.48
N THR A 15 -34.18 -21.08 9.72
CA THR A 15 -35.31 -20.38 10.37
C THR A 15 -35.53 -20.49 11.90
N ALA A 16 -35.46 -19.30 12.50
CA ALA A 16 -35.99 -18.78 13.77
C ALA A 16 -37.01 -19.59 14.58
N GLN A 17 -36.86 -19.51 15.92
CA GLN A 17 -37.96 -19.15 16.83
C GLN A 17 -37.46 -18.72 18.22
N ILE A 18 -38.22 -17.78 18.81
CA ILE A 18 -38.06 -17.14 20.12
C ILE A 18 -39.05 -17.79 21.10
N ALA A 19 -38.65 -17.94 22.37
CA ALA A 19 -39.50 -18.08 23.56
C ALA A 19 -38.62 -17.77 24.80
N ALA A 20 -39.04 -17.16 25.91
CA ALA A 20 -40.27 -16.52 26.38
C ALA A 20 -39.91 -15.75 27.67
N GLY A 21 -40.70 -14.74 28.05
CA GLY A 21 -40.67 -14.16 29.40
C GLY A 21 -41.33 -12.78 29.50
N ASP A 22 -42.62 -12.80 29.82
CA ASP A 22 -43.45 -11.90 30.66
C ASP A 22 -43.19 -10.38 30.62
N GLY A 23 -44.16 -9.47 30.48
CA GLY A 23 -45.61 -9.54 30.65
C GLY A 23 -46.09 -8.25 31.34
N ASP A 24 -46.70 -7.33 30.59
CA ASP A 24 -47.75 -6.35 30.99
C ASP A 24 -47.99 -5.46 29.75
N GLY A 25 -49.18 -5.22 29.21
CA GLY A 25 -50.48 -5.13 29.85
C GLY A 25 -51.06 -3.71 29.67
N ARG A 26 -51.23 -3.22 28.42
CA ARG A 26 -52.18 -2.13 28.05
C ARG A 26 -52.19 -1.84 26.54
N ALA A 27 -53.32 -2.11 25.90
CA ALA A 27 -53.81 -1.37 24.72
C ALA A 27 -54.44 -0.04 25.22
N PRO A 28 -54.67 1.03 24.42
CA PRO A 28 -55.15 0.93 23.03
C PRO A 28 -54.79 2.10 22.07
N GLN A 29 -55.39 2.03 20.88
CA GLN A 29 -55.78 3.13 19.97
C GLN A 29 -54.80 3.57 18.85
N THR A 30 -55.10 3.02 17.69
CA THR A 30 -54.97 3.59 16.34
C THR A 30 -55.54 5.01 16.29
N VAL A 31 -54.72 5.96 15.86
CA VAL A 31 -55.20 7.25 15.33
C VAL A 31 -54.56 7.43 13.95
N ALA A 32 -55.40 7.34 12.93
CA ALA A 32 -55.09 7.82 11.59
C ALA A 32 -55.03 9.35 11.63
N ALA A 33 -53.96 9.92 11.08
CA ALA A 33 -53.88 11.34 10.77
C ALA A 33 -53.42 11.49 9.32
N GLU A 34 -54.38 11.68 8.42
CA GLU A 34 -54.15 12.27 7.11
C GLU A 34 -53.64 13.70 7.30
N GLY A 35 -52.46 13.98 6.76
CA GLY A 35 -51.90 15.32 6.66
C GLY A 35 -51.43 15.57 5.23
N LYS A 36 -52.27 16.20 4.42
CA LYS A 36 -51.89 16.78 3.13
C LYS A 36 -50.87 17.90 3.38
N GLY A 37 -49.68 17.71 2.84
CA GLY A 37 -48.63 18.72 2.72
C GLY A 37 -47.87 18.48 1.43
N GLU A 38 -48.45 18.96 0.33
CA GLU A 38 -47.80 19.03 -0.98
C GLU A 38 -46.56 19.94 -0.92
N GLY A 39 -45.50 19.55 -1.63
CA GLY A 39 -44.59 20.49 -2.25
C GLY A 39 -43.40 20.97 -1.41
N ARG A 40 -42.41 20.08 -1.18
CA ARG A 40 -40.98 20.48 -1.14
C ARG A 40 -40.03 19.30 -1.35
N ALA A 41 -40.33 18.47 -2.34
CA ALA A 41 -39.30 17.78 -3.11
C ALA A 41 -38.99 18.65 -4.34
N ALA A 42 -37.71 18.71 -4.72
CA ALA A 42 -37.11 19.48 -5.82
C ALA A 42 -36.78 20.95 -5.52
N GLN A 43 -35.57 21.19 -5.00
CA GLN A 43 -34.55 21.98 -5.74
C GLN A 43 -33.22 22.02 -4.98
N ARG A 44 -32.40 20.98 -5.20
CA ARG A 44 -30.94 21.05 -5.07
C ARG A 44 -30.29 20.27 -6.22
N ASN A 45 -30.71 20.57 -7.45
CA ASN A 45 -30.03 20.12 -8.67
C ASN A 45 -29.17 21.27 -9.21
N GLY A 46 -28.03 21.51 -8.54
CA GLY A 46 -26.80 21.77 -9.28
C GLY A 46 -26.04 20.45 -9.21
N ALA A 47 -25.84 19.77 -10.34
CA ALA A 47 -25.16 18.47 -10.37
C ALA A 47 -23.76 18.63 -9.76
N ARG A 48 -23.58 18.21 -8.51
CA ARG A 48 -22.25 18.22 -7.87
C ARG A 48 -21.39 17.25 -8.67
N ARG A 49 -20.30 17.74 -9.25
CA ARG A 49 -19.32 16.89 -9.93
C ARG A 49 -18.89 15.78 -8.96
N ALA A 50 -18.97 14.53 -9.41
CA ALA A 50 -18.61 13.39 -8.58
C ALA A 50 -17.16 13.51 -8.10
N ARG A 51 -16.95 13.24 -6.82
CA ARG A 51 -15.65 13.35 -6.15
C ARG A 51 -14.90 12.04 -6.30
N VAL A 52 -13.82 12.07 -7.05
CA VAL A 52 -12.95 10.90 -7.24
C VAL A 52 -11.71 11.03 -6.39
N SER A 53 -11.27 9.94 -5.79
CA SER A 53 -9.99 9.81 -5.07
C SER A 53 -9.09 8.81 -5.78
N LEU A 54 -7.77 9.01 -5.64
CA LEU A 54 -6.75 8.11 -6.14
C LEU A 54 -5.98 7.49 -4.98
N CYS A 55 -5.91 6.16 -4.94
CA CYS A 55 -5.16 5.39 -3.96
C CYS A 55 -4.01 4.64 -4.64
N LEU A 56 -2.79 4.88 -4.17
CA LEU A 56 -1.56 4.28 -4.69
C LEU A 56 -0.87 3.47 -3.58
N PRO A 57 -1.21 2.17 -3.43
CA PRO A 57 -0.52 1.30 -2.51
C PRO A 57 0.98 1.16 -2.80
N GLY A 58 1.76 0.82 -1.79
CA GLY A 58 3.19 0.55 -1.93
C GLY A 58 3.49 -0.63 -2.87
N GLY A 59 4.74 -0.76 -3.31
CA GLY A 59 5.20 -1.89 -4.13
C GLY A 59 6.68 -1.87 -4.46
N GLY A 60 7.46 -1.03 -3.74
CA GLY A 60 8.84 -0.71 -4.09
C GLY A 60 8.95 0.02 -5.42
N LEU A 61 10.18 0.15 -5.93
CA LEU A 61 10.44 0.88 -7.18
C LEU A 61 9.63 0.32 -8.36
N THR A 62 9.51 -1.00 -8.47
CA THR A 62 8.78 -1.62 -9.56
C THR A 62 7.27 -1.36 -9.46
N GLY A 63 6.74 -1.24 -8.25
CA GLY A 63 5.36 -0.82 -8.01
C GLY A 63 5.08 0.62 -8.47
N ALA A 64 5.99 1.56 -8.16
CA ALA A 64 5.86 2.95 -8.65
C ALA A 64 5.88 3.02 -10.19
N LEU A 65 6.75 2.24 -10.84
CA LEU A 65 6.78 2.15 -12.30
C LEU A 65 5.45 1.60 -12.86
N TYR A 66 4.92 0.53 -12.26
CA TYR A 66 3.61 0.01 -12.67
C TYR A 66 2.50 1.06 -12.52
N GLN A 67 2.48 1.78 -11.39
CA GLN A 67 1.47 2.83 -11.14
C GLN A 67 1.51 3.94 -12.19
N ILE A 68 2.70 4.46 -12.50
CA ILE A 68 2.85 5.52 -13.50
C ILE A 68 2.39 5.04 -14.88
N GLY A 69 2.77 3.82 -15.28
CA GLY A 69 2.35 3.26 -16.57
C GLY A 69 0.85 3.01 -16.66
N ALA A 70 0.25 2.45 -15.60
CA ALA A 70 -1.19 2.21 -15.54
C ALA A 70 -1.99 3.52 -15.53
N LEU A 71 -1.55 4.53 -14.78
CA LEU A 71 -2.19 5.85 -14.76
C LEU A 71 -2.09 6.57 -16.11
N ALA A 72 -0.92 6.52 -16.76
CA ALA A 72 -0.75 7.09 -18.10
C ALA A 72 -1.69 6.42 -19.11
N ALA A 73 -1.83 5.09 -19.04
CA ALA A 73 -2.77 4.36 -19.89
C ALA A 73 -4.24 4.70 -19.59
N LEU A 74 -4.58 4.95 -18.33
CA LEU A 74 -5.92 5.34 -17.93
C LEU A 74 -6.29 6.72 -18.48
N GLU A 75 -5.36 7.68 -18.39
CA GLU A 75 -5.51 9.04 -18.91
C GLU A 75 -5.62 9.05 -20.44
N ASP A 76 -4.79 8.29 -21.14
CA ASP A 76 -4.84 8.18 -22.61
C ASP A 76 -6.03 7.36 -23.11
N GLY A 77 -6.63 6.53 -22.25
CA GLY A 77 -7.64 5.55 -22.63
C GLY A 77 -9.06 5.88 -22.25
N VAL A 78 -9.27 6.81 -21.32
CA VAL A 78 -10.59 7.17 -20.80
C VAL A 78 -10.76 8.68 -20.87
N GLU A 79 -11.52 9.14 -21.87
CA GLU A 79 -11.95 10.54 -21.96
C GLU A 79 -12.76 10.91 -20.71
N GLY A 80 -12.34 11.97 -20.03
CA GLY A 80 -12.97 12.46 -18.79
C GLY A 80 -12.20 12.11 -17.51
N ILE A 81 -11.16 11.26 -17.59
CA ILE A 81 -10.20 11.08 -16.50
C ILE A 81 -9.01 12.02 -16.74
N ASP A 82 -8.84 12.97 -15.82
CA ASP A 82 -7.60 13.73 -15.68
C ASP A 82 -6.98 13.35 -14.35
N ASN A 83 -5.79 12.75 -14.40
CA ASN A 83 -5.07 12.28 -13.21
C ASN A 83 -4.63 13.41 -12.26
N GLN A 84 -4.85 14.67 -12.64
CA GLN A 84 -4.61 15.87 -11.83
C GLN A 84 -5.89 16.46 -11.21
N SER A 85 -7.05 15.86 -11.49
CA SER A 85 -8.37 16.36 -11.08
C SER A 85 -8.99 15.60 -9.89
N PHE A 86 -8.26 14.64 -9.31
CA PHE A 86 -8.75 13.89 -8.15
C PHE A 86 -8.87 14.81 -6.92
N SER A 87 -9.95 14.62 -6.16
CA SER A 87 -10.24 15.40 -4.95
C SER A 87 -9.36 15.03 -3.76
N LEU A 88 -8.74 13.85 -3.80
CA LEU A 88 -7.86 13.32 -2.77
C LEU A 88 -6.87 12.33 -3.38
N TYR A 89 -5.59 12.47 -3.01
CA TYR A 89 -4.51 11.54 -3.33
C TYR A 89 -4.07 10.84 -2.05
N ILE A 90 -4.10 9.51 -2.05
CA ILE A 90 -3.63 8.68 -0.94
C ILE A 90 -2.50 7.82 -1.48
N GLY A 91 -1.32 7.89 -0.86
CA GLY A 91 -0.19 7.07 -1.25
C GLY A 91 0.59 6.57 -0.04
N HIS A 92 0.99 5.30 -0.06
CA HIS A 92 1.90 4.75 0.95
C HIS A 92 3.08 4.03 0.30
N GLY A 93 4.20 3.93 1.01
CA GLY A 93 5.44 3.38 0.48
C GLY A 93 5.91 4.07 -0.80
N SER A 94 6.17 3.29 -1.85
CA SER A 94 6.55 3.84 -3.16
C SER A 94 5.45 4.68 -3.81
N GLY A 95 4.17 4.39 -3.52
CA GLY A 95 3.04 5.15 -4.02
C GLY A 95 2.91 6.53 -3.39
N ALA A 96 3.50 6.76 -2.21
CA ALA A 96 3.54 8.09 -1.58
C ALA A 96 4.30 9.11 -2.44
N ALA A 97 5.43 8.72 -3.03
CA ALA A 97 6.20 9.60 -3.92
C ALA A 97 5.46 9.91 -5.23
N VAL A 98 4.79 8.90 -5.81
CA VAL A 98 3.97 9.08 -7.02
C VAL A 98 2.78 9.99 -6.71
N ALA A 99 2.04 9.71 -5.63
CA ALA A 99 0.91 10.54 -5.18
C ALA A 99 1.34 11.98 -4.89
N SER A 100 2.50 12.18 -4.27
CA SER A 100 3.05 13.50 -3.99
C SER A 100 3.38 14.29 -5.25
N ALA A 101 3.97 13.64 -6.26
CA ALA A 101 4.27 14.28 -7.54
C ALA A 101 2.98 14.68 -8.29
N LEU A 102 1.98 13.79 -8.32
CA LEU A 102 0.69 14.06 -8.96
C LEU A 102 -0.11 15.15 -8.21
N ALA A 103 -0.18 15.08 -6.88
CA ALA A 103 -0.81 16.11 -6.05
C ALA A 103 -0.08 17.47 -6.20
N GLY A 104 1.25 17.42 -6.36
CA GLY A 104 2.11 18.56 -6.68
C GLY A 104 1.90 19.16 -8.07
N GLY A 105 1.16 18.49 -8.96
CA GLY A 105 0.84 18.99 -10.30
C GLY A 105 1.82 18.60 -11.38
N ILE A 106 2.61 17.55 -11.15
CA ILE A 106 3.33 16.93 -12.25
C ILE A 106 2.34 16.06 -13.05
N PRO A 107 2.18 16.30 -14.36
CA PRO A 107 1.35 15.46 -15.21
C PRO A 107 1.88 14.02 -15.29
N THR A 108 0.98 13.04 -15.39
CA THR A 108 1.35 11.62 -15.49
C THR A 108 2.15 11.32 -16.75
N ASP A 109 1.77 11.93 -17.89
CA ASP A 109 2.47 11.76 -19.17
C ASP A 109 3.93 12.23 -19.07
N ARG A 110 4.19 13.31 -18.33
CA ARG A 110 5.54 13.81 -18.08
C ARG A 110 6.36 12.81 -17.28
N LEU A 111 5.79 12.25 -16.21
CA LEU A 111 6.44 11.19 -15.41
C LEU A 111 6.71 9.94 -16.24
N TYR A 112 5.73 9.51 -17.04
CA TYR A 112 5.83 8.34 -17.90
C TYR A 112 6.94 8.50 -18.95
N ARG A 113 6.92 9.60 -19.71
CA ARG A 113 7.94 9.87 -20.75
C ARG A 113 9.35 9.98 -20.16
N ALA A 114 9.48 10.65 -19.02
CA ALA A 114 10.78 10.78 -18.39
C ALA A 114 11.38 9.46 -17.91
N LEU A 115 10.55 8.51 -17.48
CA LEU A 115 11.01 7.19 -17.06
C LEU A 115 11.30 6.24 -18.23
N LEU A 116 10.81 6.57 -19.44
CA LEU A 116 11.15 5.86 -20.67
C LEU A 116 12.49 6.28 -21.27
N ASP A 117 12.85 7.56 -21.15
CA ASP A 117 14.06 8.13 -21.72
C ASP A 117 15.24 8.06 -20.74
N PRO A 118 16.29 7.25 -21.01
CA PRO A 118 17.47 7.17 -20.16
C PRO A 118 18.25 8.49 -20.08
N GLY A 119 18.10 9.39 -21.04
CA GLY A 119 18.72 10.71 -21.07
C GLY A 119 17.94 11.77 -20.28
N ASP A 120 16.68 11.50 -19.91
CA ASP A 120 15.85 12.44 -19.17
C ASP A 120 16.12 12.34 -17.67
N ASN A 121 16.85 13.32 -17.16
CA ASN A 121 17.20 13.44 -15.74
C ASN A 121 16.02 13.95 -14.88
N PHE A 122 14.77 13.61 -15.24
CA PHE A 122 13.59 14.10 -14.54
C PHE A 122 13.55 13.62 -13.08
N PHE A 123 13.78 12.32 -12.89
CA PHE A 123 13.74 11.61 -11.60
C PHE A 123 14.90 10.61 -11.48
N PRO A 124 16.14 11.06 -11.19
CA PRO A 124 17.33 10.21 -11.16
C PRO A 124 17.46 9.39 -9.88
N LEU A 125 16.47 8.55 -9.61
CA LEU A 125 16.53 7.66 -8.46
C LEU A 125 17.52 6.51 -8.70
N GLU A 126 18.69 6.67 -8.10
CA GLU A 126 19.73 5.65 -8.02
C GLU A 126 19.56 4.70 -6.81
N ARG A 127 20.13 3.50 -6.92
CA ARG A 127 20.20 2.54 -5.79
C ARG A 127 20.83 3.15 -4.54
N GLY A 128 21.83 4.01 -4.72
CA GLY A 128 22.57 4.64 -3.63
C GLY A 128 21.71 5.56 -2.75
N HIS A 129 20.54 6.00 -3.22
CA HIS A 129 19.59 6.79 -2.42
C HIS A 129 18.76 5.93 -1.45
N LEU A 130 18.53 4.65 -1.77
CA LEU A 130 17.72 3.73 -0.98
C LEU A 130 18.56 2.75 -0.15
N LEU A 131 19.67 2.24 -0.70
CA LEU A 131 20.46 1.16 -0.10
C LEU A 131 21.64 1.69 0.71
N GLN A 132 21.42 2.71 1.53
CA GLN A 132 22.46 3.21 2.44
C GLN A 132 22.44 2.39 3.73
N ILE A 133 23.52 1.66 4.01
CA ILE A 133 23.63 0.83 5.23
C ILE A 133 23.49 1.70 6.48
N ASP A 134 22.69 1.25 7.45
CA ASP A 134 22.57 1.92 8.75
C ASP A 134 23.75 1.63 9.66
N VAL A 135 24.89 2.26 9.38
CA VAL A 135 26.15 2.03 10.13
C VAL A 135 25.97 2.30 11.63
N GLY A 136 25.12 3.27 12.01
CA GLY A 136 24.83 3.55 13.41
C GLY A 136 24.14 2.37 14.09
N GLU A 137 23.15 1.79 13.43
CA GLU A 137 22.40 0.66 13.93
C GLU A 137 23.21 -0.65 13.91
N TRP A 138 24.03 -0.86 12.88
CA TRP A 138 24.98 -1.97 12.84
C TRP A 138 26.05 -1.87 13.94
N ARG A 139 26.54 -0.65 14.23
CA ARG A 139 27.46 -0.42 15.35
C ARG A 139 26.76 -0.68 16.69
N ARG A 140 25.52 -0.22 16.86
CA ARG A 140 24.70 -0.51 18.05
C ARG A 140 24.57 -2.02 18.22
N ALA A 141 24.09 -2.71 17.20
CA ALA A 141 23.88 -4.16 17.16
C ALA A 141 25.16 -4.95 17.50
N LEU A 142 26.29 -4.56 16.91
CA LEU A 142 27.58 -5.20 17.20
C LEU A 142 28.03 -4.94 18.64
N SER A 143 27.86 -3.72 19.15
CA SER A 143 28.24 -3.37 20.52
C SER A 143 27.39 -4.10 21.57
N THR A 144 26.06 -4.20 21.37
CA THR A 144 25.15 -4.93 22.25
C THR A 144 25.39 -6.44 22.17
N SER A 145 25.66 -6.97 20.98
CA SER A 145 26.10 -8.36 20.77
C SER A 145 27.41 -8.67 21.51
N MET A 146 28.39 -7.77 21.46
CA MET A 146 29.65 -7.93 22.18
C MET A 146 29.47 -7.86 23.71
N VAL A 147 28.57 -7.00 24.21
CA VAL A 147 28.21 -6.96 25.63
C VAL A 147 27.53 -8.26 26.05
N ALA A 148 26.57 -8.77 25.27
CA ALA A 148 25.92 -10.05 25.54
C ALA A 148 26.94 -11.21 25.56
N LEU A 149 27.87 -11.24 24.59
CA LEU A 149 28.95 -12.23 24.51
C LEU A 149 29.91 -12.12 25.71
N ARG A 150 30.29 -10.90 26.11
CA ARG A 150 31.14 -10.67 27.29
C ARG A 150 30.45 -11.15 28.57
N HIS A 151 29.16 -10.85 28.75
CA HIS A 151 28.38 -11.33 29.91
C HIS A 151 28.29 -12.85 29.92
N ALA A 152 28.11 -13.49 28.76
CA ALA A 152 28.13 -14.95 28.63
C ALA A 152 29.49 -15.54 29.02
N ILE A 153 30.60 -14.97 28.52
CA ILE A 153 31.96 -15.45 28.80
C ILE A 153 32.33 -15.25 30.28
N VAL A 154 32.07 -14.06 30.85
CA VAL A 154 32.38 -13.77 32.26
C VAL A 154 31.63 -14.73 33.18
N ARG A 155 30.36 -15.06 32.90
CA ARG A 155 29.61 -16.02 33.72
C ARG A 155 30.01 -17.47 33.52
N LEU A 156 30.57 -17.84 32.36
CA LEU A 156 31.17 -19.15 32.15
C LEU A 156 32.50 -19.29 32.91
N THR A 157 33.23 -18.20 33.12
CA THR A 157 34.50 -18.20 33.85
C THR A 157 34.33 -17.98 35.36
N THR A 158 33.35 -17.18 35.80
CA THR A 158 32.94 -17.08 37.21
C THR A 158 31.92 -18.16 37.53
N ARG A 159 32.41 -19.33 37.95
CA ARG A 159 31.63 -20.51 38.39
C ARG A 159 30.82 -20.31 39.70
N GLY A 160 30.44 -19.07 40.04
CA GLY A 160 30.01 -18.66 41.37
C GLY A 160 28.50 -18.63 41.63
N ASP A 161 27.71 -17.88 40.84
CA ASP A 161 26.34 -17.54 41.28
C ASP A 161 25.30 -17.66 40.16
N ALA A 162 25.04 -18.90 39.73
CA ALA A 162 23.85 -19.23 38.94
C ALA A 162 22.95 -20.12 39.78
N THR A 163 21.72 -19.67 40.01
CA THR A 163 20.60 -20.45 40.56
C THR A 163 20.62 -21.90 40.02
N PRO A 164 20.70 -22.95 40.87
CA PRO A 164 21.20 -24.26 40.42
C PRO A 164 20.28 -25.11 39.51
N ASN A 165 19.09 -24.65 39.10
CA ASN A 165 18.06 -25.55 38.55
C ASN A 165 17.41 -25.13 37.20
N ALA A 166 17.98 -24.20 36.43
CA ALA A 166 17.45 -23.90 35.10
C ALA A 166 17.96 -24.94 34.06
N PRO A 167 17.08 -25.66 33.34
CA PRO A 167 17.48 -26.58 32.27
C PRO A 167 18.33 -25.86 31.20
N ALA A 168 19.40 -26.52 30.72
CA ALA A 168 20.33 -25.96 29.72
C ALA A 168 19.65 -25.43 28.44
N GLN A 169 18.45 -25.93 28.11
CA GLN A 169 17.64 -25.43 27.00
C GLN A 169 17.07 -24.03 27.26
N GLN A 170 16.60 -23.72 28.47
CA GLN A 170 16.11 -22.38 28.83
C GLN A 170 17.23 -21.33 28.74
N TYR A 171 18.44 -21.72 29.14
CA TYR A 171 19.64 -20.88 28.99
C TYR A 171 19.96 -20.58 27.52
N LEU A 172 19.85 -21.58 26.63
CA LEU A 172 20.07 -21.37 25.20
C LEU A 172 19.03 -20.40 24.62
N PHE A 173 17.76 -20.52 25.03
CA PHE A 173 16.69 -19.60 24.62
C PHE A 173 16.92 -18.16 25.12
N GLU A 174 17.30 -17.95 26.38
CA GLU A 174 17.61 -16.60 26.89
C GLU A 174 18.76 -15.91 26.12
N GLN A 175 19.77 -16.66 25.70
CA GLN A 175 20.88 -16.12 24.92
C GLN A 175 20.47 -15.83 23.47
N LEU A 176 19.57 -16.63 22.89
CA LEU A 176 18.96 -16.35 21.60
C LEU A 176 18.07 -15.10 21.67
N ASP A 177 17.33 -14.88 22.76
CA ASP A 177 16.49 -13.70 22.95
C ASP A 177 17.33 -12.43 23.05
N ARG A 178 18.40 -12.43 23.87
CA ARG A 178 19.34 -11.30 23.94
C ARG A 178 20.03 -11.00 22.61
N PHE A 179 20.36 -12.04 21.85
CA PHE A 179 20.91 -11.87 20.52
C PHE A 179 19.87 -11.27 19.56
N ASN A 180 18.62 -11.73 19.63
CA ASN A 180 17.51 -11.16 18.88
C ASN A 180 17.30 -9.67 19.19
N ASP A 181 17.38 -9.26 20.46
CA ASP A 181 17.30 -7.86 20.89
C ASP A 181 18.48 -7.00 20.41
N SER A 182 19.60 -7.65 20.10
CA SER A 182 20.78 -7.00 19.54
C SER A 182 20.74 -6.87 18.02
N LEU A 183 19.74 -7.43 17.33
CA LEU A 183 19.61 -7.27 15.89
C LEU A 183 19.35 -5.80 15.52
N PRO A 184 19.84 -5.34 14.36
CA PRO A 184 19.59 -3.98 13.90
C PRO A 184 18.10 -3.77 13.61
N ALA A 185 17.57 -2.59 13.95
CA ALA A 185 16.19 -2.20 13.66
C ALA A 185 15.88 -2.13 12.15
N GLY A 186 16.91 -2.03 11.30
CA GLY A 186 16.80 -2.12 9.85
C GLY A 186 18.17 -2.23 9.19
N LEU A 187 18.21 -2.69 7.93
CA LEU A 187 19.46 -2.82 7.17
C LEU A 187 19.90 -1.49 6.55
N PHE A 188 18.94 -0.67 6.14
CA PHE A 188 19.16 0.55 5.36
C PHE A 188 18.46 1.78 5.96
N ARG A 189 19.07 2.96 5.80
CA ARG A 189 18.49 4.26 6.18
C ARG A 189 17.82 4.94 5.00
N LEU A 190 16.80 5.75 5.29
CA LEU A 190 16.06 6.51 4.29
C LEU A 190 16.40 8.02 4.25
N ASP A 191 17.35 8.50 5.06
CA ASP A 191 17.73 9.93 5.10
C ASP A 191 18.22 10.47 3.73
N ARG A 192 18.84 9.61 2.91
CA ARG A 192 19.29 10.00 1.57
C ARG A 192 18.15 9.97 0.55
N TYR A 193 17.20 9.06 0.73
CA TYR A 193 15.99 9.03 -0.07
C TYR A 193 15.12 10.27 0.21
N GLU A 194 14.96 10.63 1.48
CA GLU A 194 14.25 11.85 1.91
C GLU A 194 14.88 13.09 1.27
N ARG A 195 16.20 13.29 1.41
CA ARG A 195 16.90 14.44 0.82
C ARG A 195 16.79 14.47 -0.70
N PHE A 196 16.95 13.33 -1.36
CA PHE A 196 16.74 13.22 -2.81
C PHE A 196 15.33 13.68 -3.20
N LEU A 197 14.32 13.24 -2.47
CA LEU A 197 12.93 13.58 -2.75
C LEU A 197 12.64 15.06 -2.47
N ALA A 198 13.20 15.62 -1.39
CA ALA A 198 13.12 17.05 -1.09
C ALA A 198 13.78 17.91 -2.18
N GLU A 199 14.97 17.52 -2.67
CA GLU A 199 15.64 18.17 -3.79
C GLU A 199 14.84 18.06 -5.08
N PHE A 200 14.26 16.89 -5.35
CA PHE A 200 13.37 16.70 -6.50
C PHE A 200 12.16 17.63 -6.42
N PHE A 201 11.51 17.73 -5.26
CA PHE A 201 10.38 18.62 -5.05
C PHE A 201 10.74 20.08 -5.30
N LEU A 202 11.85 20.54 -4.69
CA LEU A 202 12.35 21.89 -4.88
C LEU A 202 12.63 22.22 -6.36
N ARG A 203 13.36 21.34 -7.07
CA ARG A 203 13.72 21.55 -8.49
C ARG A 203 12.53 21.54 -9.43
N ARG A 204 11.43 20.89 -9.05
CA ARG A 204 10.22 20.75 -9.88
C ARG A 204 9.07 21.63 -9.43
N GLY A 205 9.28 22.48 -8.41
CA GLY A 205 8.23 23.36 -7.88
C GLY A 205 7.10 22.61 -7.18
N ILE A 206 7.34 21.37 -6.73
CA ILE A 206 6.39 20.63 -5.88
C ILE A 206 6.58 21.15 -4.46
N PRO A 207 5.53 21.62 -3.77
CA PRO A 207 5.67 22.03 -2.38
C PRO A 207 6.13 20.88 -1.48
N ASN A 208 6.93 21.16 -0.44
CA ASN A 208 7.31 20.13 0.53
C ASN A 208 6.46 20.18 1.82
N SER A 209 5.27 20.77 1.75
CA SER A 209 4.31 20.87 2.86
C SER A 209 2.93 20.45 2.36
N PHE A 210 2.18 19.73 3.19
CA PHE A 210 0.82 19.29 2.86
C PHE A 210 -0.13 20.47 2.65
N ARG A 211 0.02 21.55 3.43
CA ARG A 211 -0.84 22.75 3.36
C ARG A 211 -0.67 23.52 2.06
N ALA A 212 0.53 23.50 1.50
CA ALA A 212 0.86 24.18 0.25
C ALA A 212 0.52 23.34 -0.99
N MET A 213 0.11 22.08 -0.80
CA MET A 213 -0.10 21.14 -1.89
C MET A 213 -1.33 21.55 -2.71
N PRO A 214 -1.23 21.66 -4.06
CA PRO A 214 -2.36 22.12 -4.87
C PRO A 214 -3.59 21.20 -4.82
N ARG A 215 -3.37 19.91 -4.52
CA ARG A 215 -4.42 18.93 -4.26
C ARG A 215 -4.19 18.27 -2.90
N THR A 216 -5.28 17.83 -2.27
CA THR A 216 -5.22 17.16 -0.97
C THR A 216 -4.42 15.86 -1.08
N LEU A 217 -3.39 15.73 -0.25
CA LEU A 217 -2.53 14.56 -0.15
C LEU A 217 -2.64 13.95 1.26
N ARG A 218 -2.65 12.62 1.32
CA ARG A 218 -2.58 11.84 2.55
C ARG A 218 -1.52 10.76 2.39
N ILE A 219 -0.62 10.67 3.38
CA ILE A 219 0.44 9.66 3.41
C ILE A 219 0.29 8.85 4.71
N PRO A 220 -0.37 7.68 4.65
CA PRO A 220 -0.52 6.80 5.80
C PRO A 220 0.81 6.13 6.21
N THR A 221 0.95 5.92 7.51
CA THR A 221 2.08 5.26 8.20
C THR A 221 1.55 4.57 9.46
N HIS A 222 2.42 3.86 10.18
CA HIS A 222 2.12 3.37 11.53
C HIS A 222 3.17 3.87 12.50
N ASP A 223 2.73 4.28 13.69
CA ASP A 223 3.65 4.46 14.80
C ASP A 223 4.15 3.09 15.28
N LEU A 224 5.47 2.95 15.44
CA LEU A 224 6.11 1.70 15.82
C LEU A 224 5.73 1.26 17.24
N ASP A 225 5.68 2.19 18.19
CA ASP A 225 5.61 1.90 19.62
C ASP A 225 4.15 1.72 20.07
N SER A 226 3.22 2.55 19.58
CA SER A 226 1.80 2.41 19.90
C SER A 226 1.06 1.46 18.96
N GLY A 227 1.59 1.24 17.75
CA GLY A 227 0.93 0.47 16.69
C GLY A 227 -0.20 1.23 15.99
N ASP A 228 -0.46 2.47 16.36
CA ASP A 228 -1.55 3.27 15.78
C ASP A 228 -1.24 3.66 14.34
N ARG A 229 -2.29 3.68 13.51
CA ARG A 229 -2.20 4.25 12.17
C ARG A 229 -2.12 5.77 12.25
N VAL A 230 -1.08 6.34 11.64
CA VAL A 230 -0.85 7.79 11.57
C VAL A 230 -0.91 8.25 10.12
N VAL A 231 -1.68 9.29 9.83
CA VAL A 231 -1.91 9.78 8.45
C VAL A 231 -1.36 11.19 8.31
N PHE A 232 -0.19 11.32 7.70
CA PHE A 232 0.38 12.63 7.41
C PHE A 232 -0.45 13.40 6.38
N GLY A 233 -0.54 14.71 6.59
CA GLY A 233 -1.43 15.61 5.89
C GLY A 233 -2.81 15.75 6.53
N ALA A 234 -3.24 14.82 7.40
CA ALA A 234 -4.45 14.98 8.18
C ALA A 234 -4.36 16.18 9.15
N GLU A 235 -5.48 16.59 9.72
CA GLU A 235 -5.52 17.69 10.69
C GLU A 235 -4.55 17.41 11.85
N GLY A 236 -3.69 18.38 12.16
CA GLY A 236 -2.66 18.25 13.20
C GLY A 236 -1.38 17.53 12.79
N LEU A 237 -1.28 17.02 11.55
CA LEU A 237 -0.10 16.31 11.01
C LEU A 237 0.29 16.81 9.60
N ASP A 238 -0.03 18.07 9.30
CA ASP A 238 0.15 18.71 8.00
C ASP A 238 1.36 19.67 7.94
N ASP A 239 2.10 19.77 9.05
CA ASP A 239 3.35 20.50 9.24
C ASP A 239 4.59 19.65 8.91
N VAL A 240 4.48 18.33 8.96
CA VAL A 240 5.54 17.39 8.58
C VAL A 240 5.90 17.55 7.10
N PRO A 241 7.20 17.63 6.74
CA PRO A 241 7.60 17.69 5.34
C PRO A 241 7.12 16.48 4.53
N VAL A 242 6.61 16.70 3.32
CA VAL A 242 6.07 15.64 2.46
C VAL A 242 7.15 14.61 2.11
N SER A 243 8.39 15.06 1.89
CA SER A 243 9.55 14.19 1.66
C SER A 243 9.82 13.24 2.83
N LEU A 244 9.71 13.76 4.06
CA LEU A 244 9.93 13.00 5.29
C LEU A 244 8.77 12.02 5.54
N ALA A 245 7.53 12.44 5.30
CA ALA A 245 6.37 11.56 5.36
C ALA A 245 6.47 10.41 4.33
N CYS A 246 6.92 10.69 3.11
CA CYS A 246 7.21 9.66 2.09
C CYS A 246 8.26 8.66 2.58
N ALA A 247 9.35 9.13 3.19
CA ALA A 247 10.39 8.27 3.74
C ALA A 247 9.84 7.39 4.88
N ALA A 248 9.09 7.97 5.83
CA ALA A 248 8.45 7.22 6.90
C ALA A 248 7.49 6.14 6.38
N SER A 249 6.67 6.49 5.39
CA SER A 249 5.75 5.54 4.76
C SER A 249 6.43 4.44 3.95
N LEU A 250 7.72 4.59 3.62
CA LEU A 250 8.54 3.59 2.91
C LEU A 250 9.33 2.69 3.87
N ALA A 251 9.30 2.94 5.18
CA ALA A 251 10.09 2.24 6.18
C ALA A 251 9.56 0.81 6.45
N LEU A 252 9.75 -0.08 5.47
CA LEU A 252 9.36 -1.48 5.55
C LEU A 252 10.31 -2.24 6.49
N PRO A 253 9.79 -2.94 7.52
CA PRO A 253 10.59 -3.74 8.43
C PRO A 253 11.50 -4.74 7.71
N LEU A 254 12.61 -5.12 8.36
CA LEU A 254 13.72 -5.91 7.82
C LEU A 254 14.60 -5.18 6.80
N PHE A 255 14.04 -4.28 5.99
CA PHE A 255 14.82 -3.55 4.97
C PHE A 255 15.27 -2.20 5.48
N PHE A 256 14.34 -1.37 5.97
CA PHE A 256 14.60 -0.01 6.34
C PHE A 256 14.45 0.19 7.85
N SER A 257 15.35 0.97 8.43
CA SER A 257 15.22 1.41 9.82
C SER A 257 13.96 2.29 9.95
N PRO A 258 13.21 2.21 11.07
CA PRO A 258 12.09 3.10 11.34
C PRO A 258 12.52 4.56 11.22
N VAL A 259 11.69 5.40 10.60
CA VAL A 259 12.00 6.82 10.41
C VAL A 259 11.53 7.59 11.63
N ARG A 260 12.43 8.38 12.22
CA ARG A 260 12.12 9.22 13.38
C ARG A 260 11.57 10.56 12.92
N ILE A 261 10.37 10.92 13.38
CA ILE A 261 9.80 12.26 13.24
C ILE A 261 9.47 12.72 14.66
N ASP A 262 10.10 13.83 15.06
CA ASP A 262 10.16 14.29 16.45
C ASP A 262 10.66 13.20 17.43
N HIS A 263 9.77 12.76 18.32
CA HIS A 263 10.06 11.79 19.38
C HIS A 263 9.46 10.39 19.10
N ARG A 264 8.92 10.18 17.89
CA ARG A 264 8.23 8.95 17.50
C ARG A 264 8.90 8.28 16.31
N HIS A 265 8.74 6.97 16.19
CA HIS A 265 9.28 6.16 15.09
C HIS A 265 8.14 5.63 14.22
N TYR A 266 8.30 5.73 12.92
CA TYR A 266 7.26 5.40 11.96
C TYR A 266 7.68 4.28 11.00
N LEU A 267 6.69 3.46 10.65
CA LEU A 267 6.78 2.33 9.74
C LEU A 267 5.88 2.51 8.51
N ASP A 268 6.10 1.63 7.54
CA ASP A 268 5.31 1.55 6.31
C ASP A 268 3.79 1.53 6.56
N GLY A 269 3.06 2.33 5.77
CA GLY A 269 1.61 2.48 5.88
C GLY A 269 0.79 1.29 5.38
N GLY A 270 1.43 0.32 4.72
CA GLY A 270 0.82 -0.86 4.10
C GLY A 270 0.75 -2.10 4.99
N LEU A 271 1.25 -2.03 6.22
CA LEU A 271 1.31 -3.17 7.14
C LEU A 271 -0.09 -3.61 7.58
N GLY A 272 -0.93 -2.66 8.00
CA GLY A 272 -2.33 -2.89 8.37
C GLY A 272 -3.30 -2.75 7.19
N HIS A 273 -3.40 -1.55 6.62
CA HIS A 273 -4.31 -1.21 5.53
C HIS A 273 -3.55 -0.98 4.22
N VAL A 274 -4.12 -1.44 3.10
CA VAL A 274 -3.44 -1.35 1.79
C VAL A 274 -3.88 -0.12 1.01
N ALA A 275 -5.18 0.02 0.75
CA ALA A 275 -5.70 1.17 -0.01
C ALA A 275 -6.20 2.33 0.85
N HIS A 276 -6.38 2.14 2.17
CA HIS A 276 -6.93 3.15 3.09
C HIS A 276 -8.24 3.77 2.57
N LEU A 277 -9.16 2.91 2.09
CA LEU A 277 -10.42 3.31 1.46
C LEU A 277 -11.32 4.14 2.39
N ASP A 278 -11.20 3.91 3.69
CA ASP A 278 -11.88 4.68 4.74
C ASP A 278 -11.53 6.17 4.67
N LEU A 279 -10.27 6.53 4.37
CA LEU A 279 -9.88 7.94 4.20
C LEU A 279 -10.57 8.60 3.01
N ALA A 280 -10.83 7.84 1.94
CA ALA A 280 -11.58 8.33 0.80
C ALA A 280 -13.08 8.47 1.11
N GLN A 281 -13.66 7.50 1.83
CA GLN A 281 -15.04 7.57 2.30
C GLN A 281 -15.26 8.78 3.21
N ASP A 282 -14.38 9.00 4.19
CA ASP A 282 -14.45 10.13 5.13
C ASP A 282 -14.30 11.47 4.42
N ALA A 283 -13.49 11.52 3.34
CA ALA A 283 -13.38 12.68 2.49
C ALA A 283 -14.62 12.92 1.59
N GLY A 284 -15.60 12.00 1.60
CA GLY A 284 -16.82 12.09 0.81
C GLY A 284 -16.60 11.83 -0.68
N ALA A 285 -15.67 10.94 -1.02
CA ALA A 285 -15.48 10.45 -2.38
C ALA A 285 -16.66 9.57 -2.80
N ASP A 286 -17.16 9.79 -4.01
CA ASP A 286 -18.20 8.96 -4.64
C ASP A 286 -17.56 7.71 -5.27
N LEU A 287 -16.28 7.82 -5.66
CA LEU A 287 -15.50 6.78 -6.32
C LEU A 287 -14.02 6.86 -5.92
N THR A 288 -13.41 5.72 -5.62
CA THR A 288 -11.95 5.58 -5.49
C THR A 288 -11.37 4.72 -6.60
N ILE A 289 -10.29 5.19 -7.23
CA ILE A 289 -9.44 4.38 -8.12
C ILE A 289 -8.23 3.91 -7.30
N VAL A 290 -7.99 2.59 -7.27
CA VAL A 290 -6.84 1.96 -6.60
C VAL A 290 -5.92 1.37 -7.65
N VAL A 291 -4.64 1.76 -7.66
CA VAL A 291 -3.63 1.18 -8.57
C VAL A 291 -2.63 0.36 -7.78
N SER A 292 -2.89 -0.93 -7.67
CA SER A 292 -2.15 -1.86 -6.79
C SER A 292 -1.22 -2.79 -7.59
N PRO A 293 0.11 -2.70 -7.38
CA PRO A 293 1.06 -3.65 -7.97
C PRO A 293 1.30 -4.91 -7.09
N LEU A 294 0.64 -5.01 -5.92
CA LEU A 294 0.89 -6.01 -4.88
C LEU A 294 0.17 -7.34 -5.11
N VAL A 295 0.03 -7.76 -6.36
CA VAL A 295 -0.59 -9.05 -6.70
C VAL A 295 0.40 -10.19 -6.40
N PRO A 296 -0.07 -11.32 -5.85
CA PRO A 296 0.78 -12.50 -5.62
C PRO A 296 1.32 -13.03 -6.93
N VAL A 297 2.59 -13.44 -6.94
CA VAL A 297 3.14 -14.11 -8.10
C VAL A 297 2.60 -15.52 -8.18
N SER A 298 1.89 -15.83 -9.25
CA SER A 298 1.53 -17.21 -9.59
C SER A 298 2.56 -17.76 -10.56
N THR A 299 3.26 -18.81 -10.17
CA THR A 299 4.19 -19.47 -11.08
C THR A 299 3.43 -20.31 -12.10
N ALA A 300 2.26 -20.87 -11.79
CA ALA A 300 1.47 -21.72 -12.70
C ALA A 300 2.34 -22.73 -13.50
N HIS A 301 3.33 -23.35 -12.83
CA HIS A 301 4.36 -24.24 -13.42
C HIS A 301 5.33 -23.58 -14.42
N ARG A 302 5.44 -22.25 -14.42
CA ARG A 302 6.42 -21.50 -15.21
C ARG A 302 7.76 -21.38 -14.49
N PRO A 303 8.86 -21.32 -15.26
CA PRO A 303 10.20 -21.13 -14.72
C PRO A 303 10.36 -19.82 -13.93
N VAL A 304 10.94 -19.92 -12.73
CA VAL A 304 11.27 -18.81 -11.85
C VAL A 304 12.73 -18.39 -12.04
N PRO A 305 13.01 -17.15 -12.47
CA PRO A 305 14.38 -16.67 -12.61
C PRO A 305 15.02 -16.40 -11.24
N THR A 306 16.17 -17.03 -10.98
CA THR A 306 17.01 -16.77 -9.81
C THR A 306 18.37 -16.21 -10.23
N GLY A 307 19.16 -15.71 -9.27
CA GLY A 307 20.54 -15.29 -9.54
C GLY A 307 21.48 -16.45 -9.94
N HIS A 308 21.04 -17.70 -9.75
CA HIS A 308 21.82 -18.91 -10.02
C HIS A 308 21.18 -19.78 -11.13
N GLY A 309 20.39 -19.16 -12.01
CA GLY A 309 19.69 -19.82 -13.10
C GLY A 309 18.19 -19.97 -12.85
N VAL A 310 17.54 -20.76 -13.70
CA VAL A 310 16.09 -20.95 -13.68
C VAL A 310 15.71 -22.08 -12.73
N ARG A 311 14.65 -21.88 -11.93
CA ARG A 311 14.14 -22.83 -10.94
C ARG A 311 12.62 -23.01 -11.10
N GLU A 312 12.04 -23.94 -10.35
CA GLU A 312 10.61 -24.26 -10.44
C GLU A 312 9.76 -23.52 -9.40
N SER A 313 10.40 -23.03 -8.32
CA SER A 313 9.69 -22.44 -7.19
C SER A 313 10.23 -21.08 -6.78
N VAL A 314 9.33 -20.24 -6.28
CA VAL A 314 9.67 -18.99 -5.58
C VAL A 314 10.54 -19.26 -4.35
N ARG A 315 10.43 -20.46 -3.74
CA ARG A 315 11.30 -20.92 -2.64
C ARG A 315 12.78 -20.73 -2.97
N ASP A 316 13.15 -21.00 -4.22
CA ASP A 316 14.56 -21.03 -4.65
C ASP A 316 15.15 -19.63 -4.85
N LYS A 317 14.34 -18.56 -4.70
CA LYS A 317 14.84 -17.18 -4.65
C LYS A 317 15.29 -16.73 -3.26
N GLY A 318 15.11 -17.57 -2.24
CA GLY A 318 15.57 -17.32 -0.88
C GLY A 318 14.63 -16.48 -0.03
N MET A 319 15.06 -16.24 1.22
CA MET A 319 14.19 -15.73 2.30
C MET A 319 13.50 -14.39 1.98
N LEU A 320 14.21 -13.44 1.38
CA LEU A 320 13.67 -12.11 1.10
C LEU A 320 12.56 -12.16 0.06
N TRP A 321 12.64 -13.11 -0.87
CA TRP A 321 11.61 -13.32 -1.88
C TRP A 321 10.40 -14.06 -1.33
N ILE A 322 10.61 -15.03 -0.43
CA ILE A 322 9.53 -15.68 0.32
C ILE A 322 8.79 -14.62 1.15
N PHE A 323 9.52 -13.76 1.85
CA PHE A 323 8.93 -12.63 2.60
C PHE A 323 8.15 -11.68 1.68
N ASN A 324 8.72 -11.29 0.54
CA ASN A 324 8.02 -10.45 -0.44
C ASN A 324 6.73 -11.10 -0.95
N GLN A 325 6.76 -12.39 -1.27
CA GLN A 325 5.59 -13.13 -1.72
C GLN A 325 4.52 -13.22 -0.62
N ALA A 326 4.91 -13.45 0.64
CA ALA A 326 3.98 -13.45 1.77
C ALA A 326 3.30 -12.09 1.96
N MET A 327 4.07 -10.99 1.85
CA MET A 327 3.54 -9.63 1.89
C MET A 327 2.57 -9.36 0.74
N ARG A 328 2.85 -9.84 -0.48
CA ARG A 328 1.94 -9.71 -1.64
C ARG A 328 0.63 -10.47 -1.41
N ILE A 329 0.69 -11.71 -0.92
CA ILE A 329 -0.51 -12.50 -0.58
C ILE A 329 -1.36 -11.75 0.45
N GLY A 330 -0.76 -11.33 1.56
CA GLY A 330 -1.48 -10.60 2.61
C GLY A 330 -2.08 -9.28 2.12
N ALA A 331 -1.31 -8.50 1.36
CA ALA A 331 -1.77 -7.22 0.82
C ALA A 331 -2.93 -7.39 -0.16
N HIS A 332 -2.83 -8.34 -1.09
CA HIS A 332 -3.89 -8.59 -2.07
C HIS A 332 -5.18 -9.07 -1.40
N THR A 333 -5.10 -10.02 -0.46
CA THR A 333 -6.29 -10.48 0.28
C THR A 333 -6.93 -9.34 1.07
N ARG A 334 -6.15 -8.54 1.80
CA ARG A 334 -6.66 -7.39 2.57
C ARG A 334 -7.28 -6.31 1.68
N LEU A 335 -6.68 -6.04 0.52
CA LEU A 335 -7.24 -5.09 -0.45
C LEU A 335 -8.61 -5.55 -0.93
N HIS A 336 -8.74 -6.80 -1.41
CA HIS A 336 -10.00 -7.32 -1.92
C HIS A 336 -11.07 -7.45 -0.83
N GLN A 337 -10.68 -7.76 0.41
CA GLN A 337 -11.60 -7.73 1.55
C GLN A 337 -12.12 -6.31 1.83
N ALA A 338 -11.24 -5.31 1.87
CA ALA A 338 -11.62 -3.92 2.09
C ALA A 338 -12.52 -3.37 0.96
N VAL A 339 -12.22 -3.74 -0.29
CA VAL A 339 -13.04 -3.42 -1.46
C VAL A 339 -14.43 -4.04 -1.32
N GLY A 340 -14.50 -5.34 -1.02
CA GLY A 340 -15.77 -6.05 -0.85
C GLY A 340 -16.64 -5.44 0.26
N GLN A 341 -16.03 -5.06 1.38
CA GLN A 341 -16.73 -4.37 2.48
C GLN A 341 -17.24 -2.99 2.03
N THR A 342 -16.40 -2.20 1.38
CA THR A 342 -16.77 -0.85 0.90
C THR A 342 -17.94 -0.89 -0.07
N LEU A 343 -17.93 -1.85 -1.00
CA LEU A 343 -19.01 -2.06 -1.97
C LEU A 343 -20.30 -2.55 -1.30
N ALA A 344 -20.20 -3.42 -0.29
CA ALA A 344 -21.35 -3.90 0.48
C ALA A 344 -22.03 -2.81 1.31
N GLU A 345 -21.25 -1.84 1.83
CA GLU A 345 -21.79 -0.66 2.51
C GLU A 345 -22.51 0.31 1.56
N GLY A 346 -22.21 0.25 0.25
CA GLY A 346 -22.85 1.08 -0.77
C GLY A 346 -22.50 2.57 -0.69
N ARG A 347 -21.54 2.98 0.15
CA ARG A 347 -21.17 4.39 0.38
C ARG A 347 -20.30 4.99 -0.72
N MET A 348 -19.46 4.17 -1.36
CA MET A 348 -18.47 4.61 -2.33
C MET A 348 -18.20 3.48 -3.32
N GLN A 349 -18.04 3.82 -4.59
CA GLN A 349 -17.59 2.87 -5.61
C GLN A 349 -16.08 2.68 -5.55
N VAL A 350 -15.58 1.50 -5.91
CA VAL A 350 -14.14 1.22 -5.90
C VAL A 350 -13.74 0.53 -7.20
N LEU A 351 -12.74 1.10 -7.88
CA LEU A 351 -12.18 0.53 -9.09
C LEU A 351 -10.73 0.16 -8.84
N VAL A 352 -10.38 -1.09 -9.07
CA VAL A 352 -9.03 -1.62 -8.81
C VAL A 352 -8.33 -1.93 -10.12
N LEU A 353 -7.13 -1.40 -10.30
CA LEU A 353 -6.20 -1.68 -11.38
C LEU A 353 -5.04 -2.51 -10.84
N GLU A 354 -4.98 -3.77 -11.29
CA GLU A 354 -4.00 -4.77 -10.86
C GLU A 354 -3.37 -5.48 -12.07
N PRO A 355 -2.07 -5.84 -12.01
CA PRO A 355 -1.46 -6.70 -13.01
C PRO A 355 -2.06 -8.11 -12.93
N ALA A 356 -2.01 -8.88 -14.02
CA ALA A 356 -2.41 -10.28 -13.92
C ALA A 356 -1.40 -11.07 -13.06
N PRO A 357 -1.84 -12.06 -12.26
CA PRO A 357 -0.94 -12.83 -11.38
C PRO A 357 0.23 -13.51 -12.11
N ASN A 358 0.03 -13.94 -13.36
CA ASN A 358 1.06 -14.57 -14.20
C ASN A 358 2.08 -13.56 -14.74
N ASP A 359 1.69 -12.29 -14.85
CA ASP A 359 2.54 -11.21 -15.33
C ASP A 359 3.26 -10.50 -14.19
N ALA A 360 2.82 -10.76 -12.95
CA ALA A 360 3.54 -10.33 -11.75
C ALA A 360 4.96 -10.92 -11.68
N MET A 361 5.27 -11.91 -12.52
CA MET A 361 6.63 -12.39 -12.77
C MET A 361 7.57 -11.29 -13.26
N LEU A 362 7.08 -10.24 -13.93
CA LEU A 362 7.91 -9.11 -14.36
C LEU A 362 8.51 -8.34 -13.17
N PHE A 363 7.89 -8.44 -11.98
CA PHE A 363 8.42 -7.88 -10.73
C PHE A 363 9.54 -8.73 -10.11
N LEU A 364 9.88 -9.91 -10.68
CA LEU A 364 11.01 -10.74 -10.25
C LEU A 364 12.36 -10.23 -10.76
N HIS A 365 12.37 -9.35 -11.76
CA HIS A 365 13.58 -8.80 -12.34
C HIS A 365 14.19 -7.72 -11.45
N ASN A 366 15.51 -7.63 -11.47
CA ASN A 366 16.24 -6.69 -10.64
C ASN A 366 15.88 -5.23 -11.05
N PRO A 367 15.34 -4.41 -10.14
CA PRO A 367 14.84 -3.07 -10.46
C PRO A 367 15.89 -2.08 -10.97
N ALA A 368 17.19 -2.36 -10.88
CA ALA A 368 18.20 -1.44 -11.41
C ALA A 368 18.76 -1.79 -12.79
N ASN A 369 18.20 -2.80 -13.45
CA ASN A 369 18.37 -2.89 -14.89
C ASN A 369 17.42 -1.86 -15.54
N LEU A 370 17.96 -0.83 -16.20
CA LEU A 370 17.16 0.18 -16.89
C LEU A 370 16.19 -0.43 -17.92
N ARG A 371 16.60 -1.51 -18.62
CA ARG A 371 15.71 -2.23 -19.53
C ARG A 371 14.53 -2.87 -18.80
N ALA A 372 14.75 -3.40 -17.59
CA ALA A 372 13.68 -3.97 -16.78
C ALA A 372 12.72 -2.87 -16.27
N ARG A 373 13.23 -1.69 -15.91
CA ARG A 373 12.38 -0.54 -15.53
C ARG A 373 11.45 -0.14 -16.68
N ARG A 374 12.03 0.05 -17.87
CA ARG A 374 11.29 0.36 -19.09
C ARG A 374 10.25 -0.72 -19.43
N ALA A 375 10.64 -1.99 -19.36
CA ALA A 375 9.74 -3.11 -19.64
C ALA A 375 8.54 -3.15 -18.69
N ILE A 376 8.71 -2.86 -17.40
CA ILE A 376 7.60 -2.82 -16.43
C ILE A 376 6.66 -1.66 -16.74
N LEU A 377 7.22 -0.48 -17.06
CA LEU A 377 6.46 0.72 -17.37
C LEU A 377 5.62 0.54 -18.65
N GLU A 378 6.24 0.08 -19.74
CA GLU A 378 5.58 -0.21 -21.02
C GLU A 378 4.56 -1.35 -20.88
N TYR A 379 4.88 -2.39 -20.10
CA TYR A 379 3.93 -3.47 -19.80
C TYR A 379 2.69 -2.94 -19.08
N ALA A 380 2.87 -2.12 -18.03
CA ALA A 380 1.77 -1.57 -17.25
C ALA A 380 0.87 -0.70 -18.13
N TYR A 381 1.47 0.15 -18.97
CA TYR A 381 0.73 0.97 -19.93
C TYR A 381 -0.06 0.10 -20.91
N ARG A 382 0.62 -0.81 -21.63
CA ARG A 382 -0.01 -1.64 -22.67
C ARG A 382 -1.14 -2.49 -22.11
N THR A 383 -0.89 -3.22 -21.03
CA THR A 383 -1.90 -4.13 -20.46
C THR A 383 -3.07 -3.40 -19.84
N THR A 384 -2.85 -2.20 -19.30
CA THR A 384 -3.96 -1.35 -18.86
C THR A 384 -4.77 -0.89 -20.06
N ARG A 385 -4.15 -0.37 -21.14
CA ARG A 385 -4.86 0.01 -22.38
C ARG A 385 -5.68 -1.12 -22.97
N GLU A 386 -5.11 -2.32 -23.09
CA GLU A 386 -5.80 -3.51 -23.62
C GLU A 386 -7.01 -3.93 -22.77
N ARG A 387 -7.00 -3.62 -21.47
CA ARG A 387 -8.05 -4.01 -20.52
C ARG A 387 -9.05 -2.90 -20.24
N ILE A 388 -8.79 -1.65 -20.64
CA ILE A 388 -9.67 -0.51 -20.37
C ILE A 388 -11.08 -0.75 -20.90
N ALA A 389 -11.25 -1.20 -22.15
CA ALA A 389 -12.58 -1.47 -22.71
C ALA A 389 -13.39 -2.47 -21.86
N LEU A 390 -12.79 -3.62 -21.56
CA LEU A 390 -13.39 -4.66 -20.71
C LEU A 390 -13.64 -4.17 -19.27
N TRP A 391 -12.75 -3.35 -18.74
CA TRP A 391 -12.88 -2.75 -17.42
C TRP A 391 -14.02 -1.73 -17.39
N MET A 392 -14.17 -0.90 -18.43
CA MET A 392 -15.27 0.06 -18.56
C MET A 392 -16.60 -0.67 -18.70
N GLU A 393 -16.64 -1.74 -19.48
CA GLU A 393 -17.84 -2.56 -19.65
C GLU A 393 -18.29 -3.20 -18.33
N LYS A 394 -17.36 -3.79 -17.57
CA LYS A 394 -17.65 -4.37 -16.25
C LYS A 394 -18.15 -3.34 -15.24
N ASN A 395 -17.75 -2.08 -15.40
CA ASN A 395 -18.08 -0.98 -14.49
C ASN A 395 -19.02 0.05 -15.14
N ARG A 396 -19.86 -0.38 -16.09
CA ARG A 396 -20.67 0.51 -16.94
C ARG A 396 -21.49 1.54 -16.15
N ALA A 397 -22.14 1.12 -15.06
CA ALA A 397 -22.94 2.03 -14.23
C ALA A 397 -22.11 3.18 -13.64
N VAL A 398 -20.87 2.90 -13.23
CA VAL A 398 -19.95 3.93 -12.71
C VAL A 398 -19.44 4.80 -13.85
N VAL A 399 -19.02 4.19 -14.96
CA VAL A 399 -18.52 4.91 -16.15
C VAL A 399 -19.56 5.91 -16.67
N GLU A 400 -20.83 5.49 -16.79
CA GLU A 400 -21.94 6.34 -17.22
C GLU A 400 -22.22 7.47 -16.21
N ALA A 401 -22.23 7.17 -14.91
CA ALA A 401 -22.43 8.17 -13.86
C ALA A 401 -21.32 9.24 -13.83
N MET A 402 -20.10 8.87 -14.24
CA MET A 402 -18.94 9.76 -14.29
C MET A 402 -18.80 10.51 -15.63
N GLY A 403 -19.60 10.15 -16.64
CA GLY A 403 -19.49 10.68 -18.01
C GLY A 403 -18.17 10.30 -18.68
N TRP A 404 -17.64 9.12 -18.37
CA TRP A 404 -16.39 8.61 -18.95
C TRP A 404 -16.64 7.88 -20.26
N HIS A 405 -15.77 8.11 -21.25
CA HIS A 405 -15.86 7.48 -22.56
C HIS A 405 -14.54 6.84 -22.93
N GLU A 406 -14.57 5.72 -23.67
CA GLU A 406 -13.35 5.14 -24.19
C GLU A 406 -12.76 6.08 -25.24
N ALA A 407 -11.49 6.46 -25.05
CA ALA A 407 -10.78 7.31 -26.00
C ALA A 407 -10.63 6.57 -27.33
N ARG A 408 -11.06 7.18 -28.43
CA ARG A 408 -10.94 6.56 -29.76
C ARG A 408 -9.47 6.28 -30.03
N THR A 409 -9.12 5.02 -30.28
CA THR A 409 -7.79 4.69 -30.78
C THR A 409 -7.62 5.36 -32.14
N SER A 410 -6.86 6.45 -32.22
CA SER A 410 -6.38 6.96 -33.50
C SER A 410 -5.52 5.88 -34.13
N ASN A 411 -6.07 5.17 -35.11
CA ASN A 411 -5.34 4.18 -35.89
C ASN A 411 -4.23 4.94 -36.65
N PRO A 412 -2.93 4.65 -36.45
CA PRO A 412 -1.85 5.36 -37.16
C PRO A 412 -1.71 4.94 -38.64
N SER A 413 -2.71 4.27 -39.22
CA SER A 413 -2.70 3.75 -40.59
C SER A 413 -3.90 4.24 -41.40
N ALA A 414 -3.95 5.55 -41.62
CA ALA A 414 -4.69 6.18 -42.71
C ALA A 414 -4.03 7.54 -43.01
N GLY A 415 -2.94 7.51 -43.76
CA GLY A 415 -2.19 8.68 -44.22
C GLY A 415 -1.13 8.26 -45.21
#